data_AF-A0A8J7DAT4-F1
#
_entry.id   AF-A0A8J7DAT4-F1
#
_cell.length_a   1.000
_cell.length_b   1.000
_cell.length_c   1.000
_cell.angle_alpha   90.00
_cell.angle_beta   90.00
_cell.angle_gamma   90.00
#
_symmetry.space_group_name_H-M   'P 1'
#
loop_
_entity.id
_entity.type
_entity.pdbx_description
1 polymer ?
#
loop_
_entity_poly.entity_id
_entity_poly.type
_entity_poly.pdbx_seq_one_letter_code
_entity_poly.pdbx_strand_id
1 'polypeptide(L)'
;MCQGKRIKDCPLPWQHSSQKLSPGRVANAFAAVLARIGTPAPDPKPRGKSPGWTPGRPTRAPRTRYPIVKKTFTKPNKVSKNTA
;
A
#
# COMPACT_ATOMS: atom_id res chain seq x y z
N MET A 1 5.07 -32.59 36.48
CA MET A 1 5.79 -32.88 35.21
C MET A 1 4.83 -32.68 34.06
N CYS A 2 4.87 -31.53 33.38
CA CYS A 2 3.99 -31.27 32.24
C CYS A 2 4.48 -32.10 31.04
N GLN A 3 3.77 -33.18 30.72
CA GLN A 3 4.02 -33.93 29.48
C GLN A 3 3.51 -33.10 28.31
N GLY A 4 4.35 -32.18 27.81
CA GLY A 4 4.09 -31.48 26.56
C GLY A 4 4.01 -32.50 25.42
N LYS A 5 2.90 -32.49 24.67
CA LYS A 5 2.77 -33.30 23.45
C LYS A 5 4.01 -33.10 22.57
N ARG A 6 4.73 -34.19 22.31
CA ARG A 6 5.91 -34.19 21.43
C ARG A 6 5.42 -33.91 20.01
N ILE A 7 5.97 -32.87 19.38
CA ILE A 7 5.70 -32.53 17.98
C ILE A 7 6.04 -33.76 17.11
N LYS A 8 5.18 -34.12 16.14
CA LYS A 8 5.44 -35.22 15.21
C LYS A 8 6.66 -34.86 14.35
N ASP A 9 7.68 -35.71 14.34
CA ASP A 9 8.91 -35.49 13.57
C ASP A 9 8.63 -35.59 12.06
N CYS A 10 9.19 -34.66 11.28
CA CYS A 10 9.10 -34.60 9.83
C CYS A 10 10.53 -34.56 9.24
N PRO A 11 11.22 -35.71 9.16
CA PRO A 11 12.59 -35.75 8.69
C PRO A 11 12.70 -35.52 7.17
N LEU A 12 13.80 -34.90 6.75
CA LEU A 12 14.20 -34.84 5.35
C LEU A 12 14.58 -36.25 4.85
N PRO A 13 14.42 -36.56 3.56
CA PRO A 13 14.54 -37.93 3.05
C PRO A 13 15.92 -38.56 3.26
N TRP A 14 16.97 -37.75 3.42
CA TRP A 14 18.34 -38.21 3.70
C TRP A 14 18.71 -38.26 5.19
N GLN A 15 17.77 -37.96 6.10
CA GLN A 15 18.10 -37.66 7.49
C GLN A 15 17.62 -38.75 8.45
N HIS A 16 18.55 -39.42 9.15
CA HIS A 16 18.27 -40.56 10.03
C HIS A 16 17.23 -40.29 11.14
N SER A 17 16.35 -41.27 11.39
CA SER A 17 15.37 -41.20 12.48
C SER A 17 16.06 -41.14 13.84
N SER A 18 15.66 -40.21 14.71
CA SER A 18 16.19 -40.09 16.07
C SER A 18 15.07 -40.12 17.11
N GLN A 19 15.27 -40.84 18.21
CA GLN A 19 14.32 -40.87 19.33
C GLN A 19 14.33 -39.59 20.16
N LYS A 20 15.49 -38.89 20.22
CA LYS A 20 15.66 -37.61 20.90
C LYS A 20 15.79 -36.51 19.86
N LEU A 21 14.79 -35.64 19.79
CA LEU A 21 14.74 -34.55 18.81
C LEU A 21 15.70 -33.44 19.25
N SER A 22 16.58 -33.03 18.34
CA SER A 22 17.36 -31.80 18.51
C SER A 22 16.46 -30.58 18.25
N PRO A 23 16.81 -29.38 18.75
CA PRO A 23 16.05 -28.16 18.44
C PRO A 23 15.86 -27.93 16.95
N GLY A 24 16.87 -28.24 16.12
CA GLY A 24 16.76 -28.18 14.66
C GLY A 24 15.75 -29.18 14.08
N ARG A 25 15.68 -30.40 14.63
CA ARG A 25 14.64 -31.39 14.25
C ARG A 25 13.24 -30.90 14.58
N VAL A 26 13.08 -30.28 15.76
CA VAL A 26 11.79 -29.70 16.16
C VAL A 26 11.39 -28.56 15.22
N ALA A 27 12.33 -27.70 14.82
CA ALA A 27 12.08 -26.60 13.88
C ALA A 27 11.53 -27.08 12.53
N ASN A 28 12.01 -28.21 12.00
CA ASN A 28 11.49 -28.76 10.74
C ASN A 28 9.99 -29.08 10.81
N ALA A 29 9.49 -29.51 11.96
CA ALA A 29 8.10 -29.88 12.14
C ALA A 29 7.18 -28.69 12.48
N PHE A 30 7.74 -27.50 12.76
CA PHE A 30 6.95 -26.31 13.09
C PHE A 30 6.07 -25.82 11.95
N ALA A 31 6.44 -26.04 10.69
CA ALA A 31 5.63 -25.65 9.54
C ALA A 31 4.20 -26.25 9.60
N ALA A 32 4.08 -27.52 9.98
CA ALA A 32 2.79 -28.20 10.13
C ALA A 32 1.97 -27.62 11.30
N VAL A 33 2.64 -27.23 12.38
CA VAL A 33 1.99 -26.59 13.54
C VAL A 33 1.45 -25.21 13.15
N LEU A 34 2.25 -24.40 12.46
CA LEU A 34 1.87 -23.07 11.99
C LEU A 34 0.69 -23.15 11.01
N ALA A 35 0.68 -24.12 10.10
CA ALA A 35 -0.44 -24.34 9.19
C ALA A 35 -1.74 -24.71 9.93
N ARG A 36 -1.65 -25.45 11.05
CA ARG A 36 -2.81 -25.85 11.87
C ARG A 36 -3.36 -24.68 12.68
N ILE A 37 -2.48 -23.84 13.23
CA ILE A 37 -2.86 -22.64 14.00
C ILE A 37 -3.39 -21.54 13.06
N GLY A 38 -2.85 -21.47 11.85
CA GLY A 38 -3.12 -20.39 10.91
C GLY A 38 -2.38 -19.12 11.30
N THR A 39 -2.77 -18.00 10.69
CA THR A 39 -2.24 -16.68 11.04
C THR A 39 -3.34 -15.90 11.75
N PRO A 40 -3.05 -15.24 12.89
CA PRO A 40 -3.99 -14.30 13.49
C PRO A 40 -4.08 -12.99 12.69
N ALA A 41 -3.27 -12.84 11.63
CA ALA A 41 -3.23 -11.64 10.84
C ALA A 41 -4.54 -11.52 10.04
N PRO A 42 -5.15 -10.33 10.00
CA PRO A 42 -6.27 -10.06 9.09
C PRO A 42 -5.77 -10.12 7.64
N ASP A 43 -6.70 -10.36 6.72
CA ASP A 43 -6.40 -10.34 5.29
C ASP A 43 -5.74 -9.01 4.89
N PRO A 44 -4.75 -9.05 3.98
CA PRO A 44 -4.11 -7.83 3.52
C PRO A 44 -5.13 -6.92 2.84
N LYS A 45 -5.01 -5.61 3.05
CA LYS A 45 -5.85 -4.65 2.34
C LYS A 45 -5.62 -4.81 0.83
N PRO A 46 -6.67 -5.02 0.01
CA PRO A 46 -6.48 -5.19 -1.42
C PRO A 46 -5.84 -3.93 -1.99
N ARG A 47 -4.70 -4.08 -2.65
CA ARG A 47 -4.06 -2.98 -3.37
C ARG A 47 -4.79 -2.81 -4.70
N GLY A 48 -5.54 -1.71 -4.83
CA GLY A 48 -6.27 -1.38 -6.06
C GLY A 48 -5.93 0.00 -6.60
N LYS A 49 -6.29 0.24 -7.87
CA LYS A 49 -6.55 1.62 -8.32
C LYS A 49 -7.80 2.10 -7.59
N SER A 50 -7.87 3.39 -7.24
CA SER A 50 -9.12 3.94 -6.72
C SER A 50 -10.25 3.71 -7.74
N PRO A 51 -11.51 3.52 -7.32
CA PRO A 51 -12.63 3.21 -8.20
C PRO A 51 -12.98 4.31 -9.22
N GLY A 52 -12.11 5.32 -9.40
CA GLY A 52 -12.33 6.43 -10.30
C GLY A 52 -13.52 7.28 -9.89
N TRP A 53 -14.04 8.03 -10.86
CA TRP A 53 -15.32 8.72 -10.70
C TRP A 53 -16.46 7.71 -10.86
N THR A 54 -17.43 7.72 -9.95
CA THR A 54 -18.54 6.78 -9.99
C THR A 54 -19.46 7.11 -11.18
N PRO A 55 -19.79 6.15 -12.05
CA PRO A 55 -20.73 6.37 -13.15
C PRO A 55 -22.10 6.76 -12.59
N GLY A 56 -22.78 7.70 -13.24
CA GLY A 56 -24.05 8.25 -12.78
C GLY A 56 -23.94 9.40 -11.76
N ARG A 57 -22.74 9.71 -11.24
CA ARG A 57 -22.54 10.97 -10.50
C ARG A 57 -22.38 12.14 -11.47
N PRO A 58 -23.06 13.28 -11.24
CA PRO A 58 -22.95 14.45 -12.10
C PRO A 58 -21.48 14.86 -12.22
N THR A 59 -21.02 15.12 -13.44
CA THR A 59 -19.63 15.51 -13.73
C THR A 59 -19.19 16.62 -12.79
N ARG A 60 -17.95 16.54 -12.27
CA ARG A 60 -17.40 17.58 -11.39
C ARG A 60 -17.65 18.95 -12.00
N ALA A 61 -18.15 19.88 -11.18
CA ALA A 61 -18.33 21.26 -11.63
C ALA A 61 -17.00 21.79 -12.20
N PRO A 62 -17.02 22.41 -13.38
CA PRO A 62 -15.82 22.97 -13.97
C PRO A 62 -15.23 24.02 -13.03
N ARG A 63 -13.90 24.07 -12.94
CA ARG A 63 -13.22 25.08 -12.13
C ARG A 63 -13.54 26.48 -12.67
N THR A 64 -13.83 27.43 -11.78
CA THR A 64 -14.04 28.83 -12.15
C THR A 64 -12.84 29.37 -12.92
N ARG A 65 -13.07 29.86 -14.15
CA ARG A 65 -12.04 30.51 -14.96
C ARG A 65 -12.09 32.01 -14.71
N TYR A 66 -10.96 32.59 -14.32
CA TYR A 66 -10.80 34.04 -14.20
C TYR A 66 -10.18 34.61 -15.49
N PRO A 67 -10.55 35.84 -15.89
CA PRO A 67 -9.97 36.47 -17.06
C PRO A 67 -8.47 36.72 -16.87
N ILE A 68 -7.71 36.63 -17.96
CA ILE A 68 -6.26 36.87 -17.96
C ILE A 68 -6.03 38.38 -17.99
N VAL A 69 -5.41 38.93 -16.95
CA VAL A 69 -4.93 40.33 -16.92
C VAL A 69 -3.65 40.42 -17.74
N LYS A 70 -3.70 41.03 -18.93
CA LYS A 70 -2.51 41.32 -19.74
C LYS A 70 -1.95 42.69 -19.37
N LYS A 71 -0.68 42.74 -18.96
CA LYS A 71 0.06 44.00 -18.76
C LYS A 71 0.52 44.51 -20.14
N THR A 72 -0.23 45.43 -20.74
CA THR A 72 0.22 46.14 -21.94
C THR A 72 0.77 47.51 -21.55
N PHE A 73 1.85 47.93 -22.21
CA PHE A 73 2.39 49.28 -22.05
C PHE A 73 1.44 50.30 -22.71
N THR A 74 0.77 51.12 -21.90
CA THR A 74 -0.04 52.24 -22.40
C THR A 74 0.91 53.34 -22.87
N LYS A 75 0.83 53.73 -24.15
CA LYS A 75 1.63 54.86 -24.67
C LYS A 75 1.16 56.15 -23.99
N PRO A 76 2.06 56.98 -23.42
CA PRO A 76 1.66 58.24 -22.81
C PRO A 76 1.12 59.20 -23.89
N ASN A 77 0.02 59.87 -23.59
CA ASN A 77 -0.58 60.85 -24.49
C ASN A 77 0.37 62.05 -24.65
N LYS A 78 0.67 62.45 -25.89
CA LYS A 78 1.46 63.67 -26.14
C LYS A 78 0.65 64.88 -25.73
N VAL A 79 1.13 65.63 -24.74
CA VAL A 79 0.58 66.93 -24.37
C VAL A 79 0.94 67.93 -25.48
N SER A 80 -0.06 68.49 -26.17
CA SER A 80 0.14 69.60 -27.11
C SER A 80 0.49 70.86 -26.32
N LYS A 81 1.68 71.41 -26.53
CA LYS A 81 2.05 72.73 -25.98
C LYS A 81 1.30 73.81 -26.75
N ASN A 82 0.34 74.46 -26.11
CA ASN A 82 -0.20 75.72 -26.61
C ASN A 82 0.73 76.84 -26.14
N THR A 83 1.34 77.54 -27.10
CA THR A 83 2.16 78.74 -26.87
C THR A 83 1.25 79.96 -26.92
N ALA A 84 1.30 80.80 -25.90
CA ALA A 84 0.80 82.18 -25.88
C ALA A 84 1.89 83.06 -25.24
#